data_AF-A0ABD1JKT4-F1
#
_entry.id   AF-A0ABD1JKT4-F1
#
_cell.length_a   1.000
_cell.length_b   1.000
_cell.length_c   1.000
_cell.angle_alpha   90.00
_cell.angle_beta   90.00
_cell.angle_gamma   90.00
#
_symmetry.space_group_name_H-M   'P 1'
#
loop_
_entity.id
_entity.type
_entity.pdbx_description
1 polymer ?
#
loop_
_entity_poly.entity_id
_entity_poly.type
_entity_poly.pdbx_seq_one_letter_code
_entity_poly.pdbx_strand_id
1 'polypeptide(L)'
;MSPPGQLACGPGNRTLKGHTLSASINQHQHHSSQNMADYDLVLKCWGAVESDYNTNGGEVLTRLFKEYPATQQLFPKFAGISQGDLAGNAAVAAHGATVLRKLGELLKAKGGHADILKPMATTHAQKHKIGLANFTLITEVIVKVMAEKAGLDAAGQDALRKIMAAVISDIDAYYKELNFSG
;
A
#
# COMPACT_ATOMS: atom_id res chain seq x y z
N MET A 1 15.35 -66.17 -52.06
CA MET A 1 16.53 -65.32 -51.86
C MET A 1 16.07 -64.00 -51.28
N SER A 2 16.22 -63.83 -49.96
CA SER A 2 16.28 -62.54 -49.26
C SER A 2 17.68 -62.47 -48.64
N PRO A 3 18.34 -61.30 -48.57
CA PRO A 3 18.51 -60.64 -47.25
C PRO A 3 18.63 -59.08 -47.39
N PRO A 4 19.27 -58.28 -46.49
CA PRO A 4 18.56 -57.35 -45.59
C PRO A 4 19.15 -55.91 -45.51
N GLY A 5 18.56 -55.04 -44.67
CA GLY A 5 19.34 -54.13 -43.78
C GLY A 5 19.55 -52.64 -44.15
N GLN A 6 18.78 -51.77 -43.47
CA GLN A 6 19.20 -50.69 -42.54
C GLN A 6 19.93 -49.37 -42.98
N LEU A 7 19.52 -48.28 -42.29
CA LEU A 7 20.20 -46.97 -41.98
C LEU A 7 20.09 -45.84 -43.03
N ALA A 8 19.87 -44.54 -42.71
CA ALA A 8 19.84 -43.77 -41.46
C ALA A 8 19.07 -42.43 -41.65
N CYS A 9 18.47 -41.92 -40.57
CA CYS A 9 17.92 -40.55 -40.47
C CYS A 9 19.02 -39.50 -40.31
N GLY A 10 18.92 -38.38 -41.04
CA GLY A 10 19.80 -37.21 -40.93
C GLY A 10 19.37 -36.20 -39.84
N PRO A 11 20.27 -35.30 -39.39
CA PRO A 11 20.08 -34.43 -38.23
C PRO A 11 19.62 -33.01 -38.62
N GLY A 12 19.00 -32.29 -37.68
CA GLY A 12 18.76 -30.86 -37.86
C GLY A 12 17.72 -30.23 -36.93
N ASN A 13 17.82 -30.48 -35.63
CA ASN A 13 17.03 -29.75 -34.63
C ASN A 13 17.61 -28.33 -34.44
N ARG A 14 16.85 -27.28 -34.81
CA ARG A 14 16.90 -25.98 -34.12
C ARG A 14 15.65 -25.14 -34.43
N THR A 15 14.52 -25.46 -33.80
CA THR A 15 13.35 -24.57 -33.76
C THR A 15 13.33 -23.77 -32.45
N LEU A 16 13.63 -22.48 -32.59
CA LEU A 16 13.10 -21.32 -31.85
C LEU A 16 12.84 -21.46 -30.34
N LYS A 17 13.81 -20.98 -29.54
CA LYS A 17 13.54 -20.41 -28.21
C LYS A 17 12.79 -19.08 -28.40
N GLY A 18 11.45 -19.13 -28.40
CA GLY A 18 10.57 -17.95 -28.47
C GLY A 18 9.49 -17.90 -27.40
N HIS A 19 9.44 -18.84 -26.45
CA HIS A 19 8.27 -19.04 -25.58
C HIS A 19 8.38 -18.46 -24.16
N THR A 20 9.49 -17.80 -23.78
CA THR A 20 9.66 -17.33 -22.40
C THR A 20 9.62 -15.81 -22.21
N LEU A 21 9.69 -15.01 -23.27
CA LEU A 21 9.63 -13.54 -23.15
C LEU A 21 8.19 -13.00 -23.05
N SER A 22 7.25 -13.60 -23.80
CA SER A 22 5.86 -13.13 -23.89
C SER A 22 5.09 -13.32 -22.57
N ALA A 23 5.36 -14.41 -21.83
CA ALA A 23 4.73 -14.68 -20.54
C ALA A 23 5.14 -13.68 -19.45
N SER A 24 6.44 -13.31 -19.37
CA SER A 24 6.92 -12.31 -18.40
C SER A 24 6.46 -10.89 -18.74
N ILE A 25 6.35 -10.54 -20.03
CA ILE A 25 5.81 -9.24 -20.46
C ILE A 25 4.31 -9.16 -20.13
N ASN A 26 3.54 -10.22 -20.40
CA ASN A 26 2.12 -10.27 -20.04
C ASN A 26 1.90 -10.25 -18.53
N GLN A 27 2.73 -10.95 -17.72
CA GLN A 27 2.59 -10.89 -16.26
C GLN A 27 2.89 -9.49 -15.70
N HIS A 28 3.95 -8.81 -16.17
CA HIS A 28 4.24 -7.45 -15.73
C HIS A 28 3.15 -6.47 -16.16
N GLN A 29 2.65 -6.55 -17.40
CA GLN A 29 1.57 -5.71 -17.89
C GLN A 29 0.23 -5.98 -17.19
N HIS A 30 -0.07 -7.24 -16.85
CA HIS A 30 -1.30 -7.62 -16.15
C HIS A 30 -1.25 -7.22 -14.66
N HIS A 31 -0.08 -7.31 -14.00
CA HIS A 31 0.10 -6.85 -12.62
C HIS A 31 0.00 -5.31 -12.52
N SER A 32 0.60 -4.59 -13.48
CA SER A 32 0.50 -3.12 -13.52
C SER A 32 -0.92 -2.65 -13.87
N SER A 33 -1.62 -3.35 -14.77
CA SER A 33 -2.99 -2.97 -15.17
C SER A 33 -4.02 -3.27 -14.07
N GLN A 34 -3.83 -4.36 -13.31
CA GLN A 34 -4.70 -4.68 -12.18
C GLN A 34 -4.50 -3.70 -11.01
N ASN A 35 -3.26 -3.23 -10.79
CA ASN A 35 -2.98 -2.16 -9.83
C ASN A 35 -3.78 -0.89 -10.16
N MET A 36 -3.82 -0.49 -11.44
CA MET A 36 -4.52 0.74 -11.86
C MET A 36 -6.02 0.68 -11.60
N ALA A 37 -6.66 -0.46 -11.83
CA ALA A 37 -8.08 -0.66 -11.53
C ALA A 37 -8.35 -0.57 -10.01
N ASP A 38 -7.47 -1.15 -9.19
CA ASP A 38 -7.55 -1.04 -7.73
C ASP A 38 -7.44 0.45 -7.28
N TYR A 39 -6.53 1.24 -7.87
CA TYR A 39 -6.44 2.68 -7.56
C TYR A 39 -7.72 3.43 -7.94
N ASP A 40 -8.32 3.12 -9.09
CA ASP A 40 -9.56 3.78 -9.54
C ASP A 40 -10.76 3.48 -8.62
N LEU A 41 -10.86 2.24 -8.10
CA LEU A 41 -11.89 1.87 -7.12
C LEU A 41 -11.79 2.71 -5.84
N VAL A 42 -10.57 2.90 -5.32
CA VAL A 42 -10.34 3.71 -4.12
C VAL A 42 -10.56 5.20 -4.40
N LEU A 43 -10.03 5.70 -5.52
CA LEU A 43 -10.12 7.11 -5.89
C LEU A 43 -11.56 7.57 -6.15
N LYS A 44 -12.44 6.67 -6.62
CA LYS A 44 -13.87 6.95 -6.81
C LYS A 44 -14.55 7.44 -5.53
N CYS A 45 -14.19 6.89 -4.38
CA CYS A 45 -14.74 7.26 -3.08
C CYS A 45 -13.89 8.30 -2.35
N TRP A 46 -12.66 8.56 -2.81
CA TRP A 46 -11.70 9.45 -2.14
C TRP A 46 -12.19 10.90 -2.05
N GLY A 47 -13.04 11.36 -2.99
CA GLY A 47 -13.62 12.70 -2.95
C GLY A 47 -14.37 13.01 -1.64
N ALA A 48 -14.99 11.99 -1.02
CA ALA A 48 -15.66 12.14 0.28
C ALA A 48 -14.68 12.24 1.46
N VAL A 49 -13.46 11.71 1.30
CA VAL A 49 -12.39 11.87 2.28
C VAL A 49 -11.74 13.26 2.14
N GLU A 50 -11.52 13.68 0.88
CA GLU A 50 -10.87 14.94 0.53
C GLU A 50 -11.73 16.17 0.83
N SER A 51 -13.06 16.04 0.86
CA SER A 51 -13.96 17.13 1.24
C SER A 51 -13.80 17.59 2.70
N ASP A 52 -13.33 16.71 3.58
CA ASP A 52 -13.04 17.04 4.98
C ASP A 52 -11.94 16.16 5.58
N TYR A 53 -10.68 16.51 5.29
CA TYR A 53 -9.53 15.78 5.84
C TYR A 53 -9.42 15.88 7.37
N ASN A 54 -9.92 16.93 8.00
CA ASN A 54 -9.81 17.10 9.46
C ASN A 54 -10.75 16.14 10.18
N THR A 55 -12.01 16.08 9.76
CA THR A 55 -12.99 15.18 10.37
C THR A 55 -12.62 13.72 10.12
N ASN A 56 -12.35 13.36 8.87
CA ASN A 56 -11.99 11.98 8.52
C ASN A 56 -10.64 11.57 9.15
N GLY A 57 -9.65 12.46 9.14
CA GLY A 57 -8.32 12.20 9.69
C GLY A 57 -8.33 12.08 11.22
N GLY A 58 -9.09 12.96 11.89
CA GLY A 58 -9.31 12.88 13.33
C GLY A 58 -9.98 11.58 13.74
N GLU A 59 -10.98 11.13 12.98
CA GLU A 59 -11.65 9.84 13.21
C GLU A 59 -10.67 8.66 13.04
N VAL A 60 -9.86 8.66 11.98
CA VAL A 60 -8.84 7.62 11.75
C VAL A 60 -7.85 7.52 12.91
N LEU A 61 -7.25 8.64 13.34
CA LEU A 61 -6.29 8.59 14.46
C LEU A 61 -6.96 8.27 15.79
N THR A 62 -8.17 8.78 16.03
CA THR A 62 -8.92 8.46 17.25
C THR A 62 -9.22 6.96 17.34
N ARG A 63 -9.64 6.33 16.23
CA ARG A 63 -9.86 4.87 16.19
C ARG A 63 -8.58 4.08 16.30
N LEU A 64 -7.51 4.51 15.63
CA LEU A 64 -6.20 3.86 15.73
C LEU A 64 -5.72 3.81 17.19
N PHE A 65 -5.82 4.91 17.92
CA PHE A 65 -5.40 4.98 19.32
C PHE A 65 -6.35 4.24 20.27
N LYS A 66 -7.64 4.10 19.93
CA LYS A 66 -8.60 3.31 20.71
C LYS A 66 -8.43 1.81 20.49
N GLU A 67 -8.30 1.37 19.25
CA GLU A 67 -8.13 -0.04 18.89
C GLU A 67 -6.71 -0.54 19.23
N TYR A 68 -5.70 0.34 19.10
CA TYR A 68 -4.30 0.01 19.33
C TYR A 68 -3.60 1.08 20.19
N PRO A 69 -3.85 1.12 21.51
CA PRO A 69 -3.33 2.18 22.40
C PRO A 69 -1.81 2.34 22.40
N ALA A 70 -1.06 1.27 22.10
CA ALA A 70 0.40 1.32 21.95
C ALA A 70 0.84 2.29 20.84
N THR A 71 0.04 2.44 19.78
CA THR A 71 0.35 3.34 18.67
C THR A 71 0.30 4.81 19.08
N GLN A 72 -0.54 5.18 20.06
CA GLN A 72 -0.62 6.55 20.59
C GLN A 72 0.71 6.99 21.21
N GLN A 73 1.42 6.07 21.86
CA GLN A 73 2.72 6.34 22.49
C GLN A 73 3.82 6.66 21.47
N LEU A 74 3.64 6.27 20.20
CA LEU A 74 4.54 6.62 19.10
C LEU A 74 4.39 8.09 18.68
N PHE A 75 3.37 8.79 19.17
CA PHE A 75 3.14 10.21 18.95
C PHE A 75 3.35 10.98 20.26
N PRO A 76 4.56 11.49 20.55
CA PRO A 76 4.84 12.20 21.80
C PRO A 76 3.89 13.37 22.08
N LYS A 77 3.36 14.02 21.02
CA LYS A 77 2.37 15.09 21.13
C LYS A 77 1.01 14.63 21.64
N PHE A 78 0.67 13.35 21.47
CA PHE A 78 -0.64 12.78 21.78
C PHE A 78 -0.58 11.74 22.90
N ALA A 79 0.60 11.25 23.27
CA ALA A 79 0.79 10.22 24.30
C ALA A 79 0.14 10.54 25.67
N GLY A 80 0.04 11.83 26.01
CA GLY A 80 -0.60 12.31 27.25
C GLY A 80 -2.09 12.63 27.15
N ILE A 81 -2.71 12.52 25.97
CA ILE A 81 -4.14 12.79 25.78
C ILE A 81 -4.93 11.56 26.26
N SER A 82 -5.96 11.76 27.09
CA SER A 82 -6.81 10.67 27.52
C SER A 82 -7.61 10.09 26.33
N GLN A 83 -7.96 8.81 26.39
CA GLN A 83 -8.74 8.15 25.33
C GLN A 83 -10.12 8.79 25.10
N GLY A 84 -10.68 9.41 26.15
CA GLY A 84 -11.94 10.17 26.06
C GLY A 84 -11.79 11.50 25.32
N ASP A 85 -10.61 12.12 25.41
CA ASP A 85 -10.33 13.46 24.86
C ASP A 85 -9.70 13.43 23.46
N LEU A 86 -9.51 12.25 22.87
CA LEU A 86 -9.00 12.11 21.51
C LEU A 86 -10.00 12.61 20.47
N ALA A 87 -11.28 12.24 20.65
CA ALA A 87 -12.35 12.65 19.75
C ALA A 87 -12.59 14.16 19.88
N GLY A 88 -12.58 14.89 18.76
CA GLY A 88 -12.73 16.34 18.76
C GLY A 88 -11.45 17.12 19.10
N ASN A 89 -10.32 16.44 19.36
CA ASN A 89 -9.05 17.12 19.56
C ASN A 89 -8.52 17.70 18.24
N ALA A 90 -8.41 19.04 18.18
CA ALA A 90 -7.98 19.73 16.97
C ALA A 90 -6.56 19.34 16.51
N ALA A 91 -5.64 19.03 17.43
CA ALA A 91 -4.28 18.63 17.07
C ALA A 91 -4.24 17.20 16.50
N VAL A 92 -5.06 16.29 17.03
CA VAL A 92 -5.25 14.95 16.48
C VAL A 92 -5.87 15.04 15.09
N ALA A 93 -6.93 15.84 14.91
CA ALA A 93 -7.57 16.07 13.62
C ALA A 93 -6.60 16.62 12.57
N ALA A 94 -5.82 17.66 12.92
CA ALA A 94 -4.84 18.26 12.00
C ALA A 94 -3.72 17.28 11.61
N HIS A 95 -3.29 16.41 12.53
CA HIS A 95 -2.30 15.39 12.20
C HIS A 95 -2.88 14.28 11.33
N GLY A 96 -4.09 13.82 11.63
CA GLY A 96 -4.82 12.86 10.80
C GLY A 96 -5.06 13.39 9.38
N ALA A 97 -5.39 14.68 9.25
CA ALA A 97 -5.51 15.33 7.95
C ALA A 97 -4.20 15.28 7.15
N THR A 98 -3.05 15.43 7.83
CA THR A 98 -1.72 15.31 7.19
C THR A 98 -1.48 13.90 6.67
N VAL A 99 -1.86 12.87 7.45
CA VAL A 99 -1.75 11.45 7.04
C VAL A 99 -2.63 11.18 5.83
N LEU A 100 -3.91 11.58 5.88
CA LEU A 100 -4.83 11.36 4.76
C LEU A 100 -4.41 12.13 3.50
N ARG A 101 -3.94 13.37 3.63
CA ARG A 101 -3.44 14.13 2.47
C ARG A 101 -2.26 13.41 1.81
N LYS A 102 -1.34 12.86 2.61
CA LYS A 102 -0.21 12.08 2.09
C LYS A 102 -0.65 10.78 1.43
N LEU A 103 -1.62 10.08 2.02
CA LEU A 103 -2.22 8.91 1.38
C LEU A 103 -2.91 9.27 0.06
N GLY A 104 -3.63 10.40 0.00
CA GLY A 104 -4.25 10.89 -1.23
C GLY A 104 -3.22 11.22 -2.32
N GLU A 105 -2.09 11.82 -1.97
CA GLU A 105 -0.95 12.03 -2.89
C GLU A 105 -0.41 10.68 -3.43
N LEU A 106 -0.23 9.67 -2.57
CA LEU A 106 0.19 8.33 -2.97
C LEU A 106 -0.82 7.64 -3.91
N LEU A 107 -2.12 7.69 -3.57
CA LEU A 107 -3.18 7.09 -4.37
C LEU A 107 -3.29 7.75 -5.75
N LYS A 108 -3.16 9.07 -5.82
CA LYS A 108 -3.19 9.83 -7.09
C LYS A 108 -1.94 9.59 -7.95
N ALA A 109 -0.81 9.23 -7.34
CA ALA A 109 0.40 8.83 -8.05
C ALA A 109 0.30 7.44 -8.70
N LYS A 110 -0.68 6.61 -8.29
CA LYS A 110 -1.01 5.31 -8.91
C LYS A 110 0.21 4.39 -9.13
N GLY A 111 1.09 4.30 -8.14
CA GLY A 111 2.34 3.51 -8.21
C GLY A 111 3.59 4.32 -8.60
N GLY A 112 3.44 5.52 -9.15
CA GLY A 112 4.52 6.47 -9.41
C GLY A 112 4.94 7.26 -8.17
N HIS A 113 5.01 6.62 -7.00
CA HIS A 113 5.09 7.29 -5.70
C HIS A 113 6.48 7.35 -5.07
N ALA A 114 7.54 6.94 -5.76
CA ALA A 114 8.89 6.88 -5.19
C ALA A 114 9.35 8.20 -4.55
N ASP A 115 9.12 9.33 -5.22
CA ASP A 115 9.52 10.67 -4.74
C ASP A 115 8.72 11.13 -3.51
N ILE A 116 7.51 10.60 -3.32
CA ILE A 116 6.67 10.86 -2.14
C ILE A 116 7.05 9.90 -1.02
N LEU A 117 7.27 8.62 -1.36
CA LEU A 117 7.41 7.54 -0.42
C LEU A 117 8.79 7.51 0.23
N LYS A 118 9.86 7.79 -0.52
CA LYS A 118 11.23 7.82 0.01
C LYS A 118 11.40 8.77 1.20
N PRO A 119 11.05 10.07 1.12
CA PRO A 119 11.17 10.97 2.28
C PRO A 119 10.24 10.54 3.43
N MET A 120 9.06 10.01 3.13
CA MET A 120 8.15 9.48 4.14
C MET A 120 8.79 8.31 4.90
N ALA A 121 9.30 7.29 4.20
CA ALA A 121 9.98 6.14 4.78
C ALA A 121 11.21 6.57 5.61
N THR A 122 12.04 7.49 5.09
CA THR A 122 13.20 8.02 5.84
C THR A 122 12.79 8.64 7.16
N THR A 123 11.77 9.51 7.17
CA THR A 123 11.30 10.13 8.42
C THR A 123 10.72 9.11 9.40
N HIS A 124 9.97 8.12 8.92
CA HIS A 124 9.36 7.10 9.77
C HIS A 124 10.39 6.14 10.36
N ALA A 125 11.43 5.76 9.62
CA ALA A 125 12.53 4.92 10.11
C ALA A 125 13.51 5.69 11.03
N GLN A 126 13.99 6.85 10.60
CA GLN A 126 15.12 7.51 11.27
C GLN A 126 14.68 8.38 12.44
N LYS A 127 13.55 9.09 12.31
CA LYS A 127 13.08 10.04 13.33
C LYS A 127 12.02 9.44 14.23
N HIS A 128 11.00 8.81 13.65
CA HIS A 128 9.84 8.34 14.41
C HIS A 128 9.97 6.89 14.90
N LYS A 129 10.93 6.12 14.36
CA LYS A 129 11.19 4.71 14.72
C LYS A 129 9.93 3.84 14.60
N ILE A 130 9.14 4.07 13.55
CA ILE A 130 7.87 3.38 13.32
C ILE A 130 8.12 2.07 12.58
N GLY A 131 7.76 0.97 13.22
CA GLY A 131 7.82 -0.36 12.62
C GLY A 131 6.74 -0.61 11.56
N LEU A 132 7.01 -1.52 10.62
CA LEU A 132 6.13 -1.82 9.48
C LEU A 132 4.71 -2.24 9.91
N ALA A 133 4.60 -2.96 11.03
CA ALA A 133 3.32 -3.41 11.58
C ALA A 133 2.32 -2.25 11.81
N ASN A 134 2.82 -1.06 12.20
CA ASN A 134 1.95 0.10 12.44
C ASN A 134 1.28 0.62 11.17
N PHE A 135 1.93 0.47 10.00
CA PHE A 135 1.34 0.82 8.71
C PHE A 135 0.19 -0.14 8.34
N THR A 136 0.31 -1.42 8.71
CA THR A 136 -0.79 -2.38 8.56
C THR A 136 -1.97 -2.01 9.47
N LEU A 137 -1.70 -1.64 10.73
CA LEU A 137 -2.75 -1.26 11.68
C LEU A 137 -3.53 -0.02 11.21
N ILE A 138 -2.82 1.03 10.79
CA ILE A 138 -3.50 2.24 10.28
C ILE A 138 -4.22 1.98 8.97
N THR A 139 -3.72 1.08 8.11
CA THR A 139 -4.42 0.67 6.89
C THR A 139 -5.79 0.08 7.21
N GLU A 140 -5.88 -0.87 8.13
CA GLU A 140 -7.16 -1.47 8.51
C GLU A 140 -8.14 -0.44 9.09
N VAL A 141 -7.65 0.51 9.88
CA VAL A 141 -8.48 1.58 10.42
C VAL A 141 -8.98 2.51 9.30
N ILE A 142 -8.12 2.89 8.35
CA ILE A 142 -8.51 3.71 7.19
C ILE A 142 -9.57 2.99 6.35
N VAL A 143 -9.39 1.69 6.08
CA VAL A 143 -10.35 0.87 5.34
C VAL A 143 -11.72 0.89 6.01
N LYS A 144 -11.79 0.68 7.33
CA LYS A 144 -13.05 0.75 8.10
C LYS A 144 -13.70 2.13 8.03
N VAL A 145 -12.93 3.19 8.25
CA VAL A 145 -13.46 4.56 8.22
C VAL A 145 -13.96 4.91 6.82
N MET A 146 -13.23 4.55 5.77
CA MET A 146 -13.66 4.79 4.39
C MET A 146 -14.90 3.98 4.02
N ALA A 147 -15.03 2.74 4.50
CA ALA A 147 -16.23 1.93 4.30
C ALA A 147 -17.47 2.61 4.92
N GLU A 148 -17.34 3.12 6.14
CA GLU A 148 -18.45 3.74 6.87
C GLU A 148 -18.79 5.16 6.41
N LYS A 149 -17.78 5.95 6.02
CA LYS A 149 -17.93 7.41 5.79
C LYS A 149 -17.86 7.80 4.32
N ALA A 150 -17.08 7.08 3.51
CA ALA A 150 -16.87 7.38 2.10
C ALA A 150 -17.62 6.41 1.16
N GLY A 151 -18.30 5.40 1.71
CA GLY A 151 -19.02 4.39 0.93
C GLY A 151 -18.08 3.46 0.16
N LEU A 152 -16.89 3.18 0.70
CA LEU A 152 -15.95 2.23 0.10
C LEU A 152 -16.53 0.80 0.19
N ASP A 153 -16.97 0.26 -0.95
CA ASP A 153 -17.54 -1.08 -1.04
C ASP A 153 -16.49 -2.19 -0.79
N ALA A 154 -16.92 -3.44 -0.72
CA ALA A 154 -16.03 -4.57 -0.44
C ALA A 154 -14.85 -4.66 -1.44
N ALA A 155 -15.11 -4.39 -2.72
CA ALA A 155 -14.06 -4.39 -3.75
C ALA A 155 -13.05 -3.26 -3.53
N GLY A 156 -13.52 -2.06 -3.20
CA GLY A 156 -12.68 -0.91 -2.86
C GLY A 156 -11.87 -1.12 -1.58
N GLN A 157 -12.43 -1.81 -0.58
CA GLN A 157 -11.71 -2.17 0.65
C GLN A 157 -10.56 -3.14 0.35
N ASP A 158 -10.80 -4.16 -0.45
CA ASP A 158 -9.76 -5.11 -0.87
C ASP A 158 -8.70 -4.46 -1.77
N ALA A 159 -9.12 -3.56 -2.66
CA ALA A 159 -8.22 -2.75 -3.47
C ALA A 159 -7.30 -1.88 -2.60
N LEU A 160 -7.85 -1.17 -1.62
CA LEU A 160 -7.07 -0.34 -0.71
C LEU A 160 -6.05 -1.17 0.08
N ARG A 161 -6.43 -2.37 0.56
CA ARG A 161 -5.49 -3.29 1.23
C ARG A 161 -4.35 -3.73 0.33
N LYS A 162 -4.64 -4.09 -0.93
CA LYS A 162 -3.60 -4.48 -1.91
C LYS A 162 -2.64 -3.33 -2.20
N ILE A 163 -3.17 -2.13 -2.43
CA ILE A 163 -2.36 -0.93 -2.67
C ILE A 163 -1.45 -0.68 -1.47
N MET A 164 -2.01 -0.67 -0.26
CA MET A 164 -1.24 -0.43 0.95
C MET A 164 -0.22 -1.54 1.23
N ALA A 165 -0.50 -2.80 0.88
CA ALA A 165 0.48 -3.88 0.95
C ALA A 165 1.68 -3.63 0.03
N ALA A 166 1.45 -3.15 -1.20
CA ALA A 166 2.52 -2.76 -2.10
C ALA A 166 3.32 -1.57 -1.54
N VAL A 167 2.63 -0.54 -1.03
CA VAL A 167 3.28 0.62 -0.39
C VAL A 167 4.13 0.20 0.82
N ILE A 168 3.63 -0.71 1.66
CA ILE A 168 4.37 -1.23 2.82
C ILE A 168 5.60 -2.03 2.37
N SER A 169 5.47 -2.81 1.30
CA SER A 169 6.62 -3.53 0.70
C SER A 169 7.69 -2.56 0.19
N ASP A 170 7.29 -1.44 -0.42
CA ASP A 170 8.23 -0.40 -0.86
C ASP A 170 8.88 0.32 0.34
N ILE A 171 8.12 0.59 1.42
CA ILE A 171 8.67 1.14 2.67
C ILE A 171 9.70 0.17 3.28
N ASP A 172 9.43 -1.13 3.30
CA ASP A 172 10.36 -2.16 3.78
C ASP A 172 11.68 -2.16 2.98
N ALA A 173 11.60 -2.02 1.65
CA ALA A 173 12.79 -1.86 0.81
C ALA A 173 13.62 -0.64 1.23
N TYR A 174 12.99 0.51 1.43
CA TYR A 174 13.68 1.71 1.93
C TYR A 174 14.20 1.54 3.37
N TYR A 175 13.48 0.86 4.24
CA TYR A 175 13.92 0.60 5.61
C TYR A 175 15.22 -0.23 5.63
N LYS A 176 15.32 -1.24 4.76
CA LYS A 176 16.54 -2.03 4.56
C LYS A 176 17.70 -1.19 4.05
N GLU A 177 17.48 -0.31 3.07
CA GLU A 177 18.50 0.63 2.59
C GLU A 177 19.00 1.58 3.70
N LEU A 178 18.13 1.91 4.66
CA LEU A 178 18.44 2.77 5.80
C LEU A 178 18.98 2.00 7.02
N ASN A 179 19.21 0.69 6.90
CA ASN A 179 19.60 -0.20 8.01
C ASN A 179 18.66 -0.11 9.23
N PHE A 180 17.36 0.06 8.98
CA PHE A 180 16.34 0.05 10.02
C PHE A 180 15.53 -1.24 9.94
N SER A 181 15.44 -1.96 11.05
CA SER A 181 14.64 -3.19 11.19
C SER A 181 13.55 -2.92 12.23
N GLY A 182 12.32 -2.67 11.78
CA GLY A 182 11.18 -2.35 12.65
C GLY A 182 9.86 -2.81 12.09
#